data_AF-A0A954XQN2-F1
#
_entry.id   AF-A0A954XQN2-F1
#
_cell.length_a   1.000
_cell.length_b   1.000
_cell.length_c   1.000
_cell.angle_alpha   90.00
_cell.angle_beta   90.00
_cell.angle_gamma   90.00
#
_symmetry.space_group_name_H-M   'P 1'
#
loop_
_entity.id
_entity.type
_entity.pdbx_description
1 polymer ?
#
loop_
_entity_poly.entity_id
_entity_poly.type
_entity_poly.pdbx_seq_one_letter_code
_entity_poly.pdbx_strand_id
1 'polypeptide(L)'
;MASTLQPSNKSTDNTIPAELLSAQSGSSRFWRDKTLGGVSPAGDWQAWSRHLAKRRSPKSLQRLCLTTEPPLLWGILLEELSPDSSSLLSLLQNFGDAPKGKSRPGIKLIKQTLAKWQQGTCSQPQTIDFALECLAVAHLLPRIAEELSSDAWWGLLDALWQVVQSSAGWRIDIELPPQEGLAQQLLAGELPLTLAYLLPEMRPVHKLHDAAHEALSEGVAELLNGEGLLRGTHLGVLRPLLACWTRCRTLGQVYKKKCWNQKAEDQFSCLATHAVALSSPAGAPMLGHPHAMPWTPDFLQNVLRWGGDGADIAAARYLFGKKLTRSLPQKRSKFVPETSDHCEWSGLAYLRTDWGRSEPTIVVDFSTPIMRIECWAGPQRLLSGTWTSETTLDGKRLEPVGTWDEVCWFSDEDVDYLELSIDLAGGATLERQILLAREELFLLLCDNVVGTRGGQLSHHYCLPLDANVAFEPCKE
;
A
#
# COMPACT_ATOMS: atom_id res chain seq x y z
N MET A 1 3.78 31.70 -21.32
CA MET A 1 3.79 32.55 -20.11
C MET A 1 3.41 31.65 -18.94
N ALA A 2 4.41 31.20 -18.19
CA ALA A 2 4.25 30.26 -17.09
C ALA A 2 3.74 31.01 -15.85
N SER A 3 2.53 30.68 -15.40
CA SER A 3 1.99 31.13 -14.13
C SER A 3 2.33 30.07 -13.08
N THR A 4 3.30 30.40 -12.25
CA THR A 4 3.71 29.60 -11.09
C THR A 4 2.63 29.73 -10.01
N LEU A 5 1.75 28.74 -9.91
CA LEU A 5 0.83 28.61 -8.77
C LEU A 5 1.65 28.25 -7.52
N GLN A 6 1.83 29.22 -6.63
CA GLN A 6 2.29 28.98 -5.27
C GLN A 6 1.20 28.24 -4.48
N PRO A 7 1.51 27.20 -3.71
CA PRO A 7 0.54 26.64 -2.78
C PRO A 7 0.25 27.68 -1.69
N SER A 8 -1.03 27.99 -1.52
CA SER A 8 -1.51 28.94 -0.52
C SER A 8 -1.27 28.39 0.89
N ASN A 9 -0.24 28.89 1.55
CA ASN A 9 -0.09 28.80 3.00
C ASN A 9 -1.21 29.61 3.68
N LYS A 10 -2.33 28.95 3.97
CA LYS A 10 -3.35 29.45 4.90
C LYS A 10 -3.85 28.31 5.78
N SER A 11 -3.23 28.17 6.95
CA SER A 11 -3.93 28.02 8.22
C SER A 11 -2.91 27.98 9.35
N THR A 12 -2.70 29.13 9.99
CA THR A 12 -2.18 29.19 11.36
C THR A 12 -3.30 28.78 12.29
N ASP A 13 -3.44 27.49 12.55
CA ASP A 13 -4.27 27.01 13.64
C ASP A 13 -3.43 27.06 14.91
N ASN A 14 -3.80 27.94 15.84
CA ASN A 14 -3.25 27.98 17.19
C ASN A 14 -3.76 26.74 17.96
N THR A 15 -3.27 25.56 17.59
CA THR A 15 -3.46 24.36 18.39
C THR A 15 -2.57 24.50 19.62
N ILE A 16 -3.19 24.61 20.79
CA ILE A 16 -2.53 24.46 22.08
C ILE A 16 -1.70 23.17 21.99
N PRO A 17 -0.38 23.19 22.30
CA PRO A 17 0.44 21.99 22.23
C PRO A 17 -0.24 20.90 23.04
N ALA A 18 -0.56 19.78 22.40
CA ALA A 18 -1.17 18.66 23.10
C ALA A 18 -0.28 18.31 24.29
N GLU A 19 -0.85 18.30 25.50
CA GLU A 19 -0.10 18.00 26.72
C GLU A 19 0.65 16.68 26.55
N LEU A 20 1.94 16.67 26.89
CA LEU A 20 2.79 15.49 26.80
C LEU A 20 2.24 14.36 27.69
N LEU A 21 2.37 13.10 27.23
CA LEU A 21 1.90 11.94 27.99
C LEU A 21 2.74 11.76 29.26
N SER A 22 4.04 12.05 29.19
CA SER A 22 4.94 12.03 30.35
C SER A 22 4.44 12.93 31.49
N ALA A 23 3.99 14.14 31.18
CA ALA A 23 3.45 15.09 32.16
C ALA A 23 2.14 14.60 32.81
N GLN A 24 1.35 13.81 32.09
CA GLN A 24 0.08 13.28 32.58
C GLN A 24 0.22 11.96 33.36
N SER A 25 1.39 11.30 33.29
CA SER A 25 1.62 9.95 33.81
C SER A 25 1.39 9.81 35.33
N GLY A 26 1.50 10.89 36.10
CA GLY A 26 1.23 10.92 37.54
C GLY A 26 -0.27 10.88 37.91
N SER A 27 -1.17 11.09 36.95
CA SER A 27 -2.62 11.11 37.20
C SER A 27 -3.19 9.70 37.28
N SER A 28 -4.00 9.41 38.31
CA SER A 28 -4.73 8.13 38.40
C SER A 28 -5.70 7.90 37.23
N ARG A 29 -6.17 8.98 36.59
CA ARG A 29 -7.05 8.91 35.40
C ARG A 29 -6.30 8.58 34.12
N PHE A 30 -4.97 8.68 34.12
CA PHE A 30 -4.13 8.34 32.97
C PHE A 30 -4.07 6.82 32.75
N TRP A 31 -4.02 6.05 33.83
CA TRP A 31 -3.94 4.59 33.77
C TRP A 31 -5.32 3.95 33.70
N ARG A 32 -5.40 2.74 33.15
CA ARG A 32 -6.62 1.92 33.22
C ARG A 32 -6.58 1.03 34.46
N ASP A 33 -7.67 1.04 35.23
CA ASP A 33 -7.76 0.46 36.60
C ASP A 33 -7.40 -1.03 36.75
N LYS A 34 -7.25 -1.78 35.65
CA LYS A 34 -7.10 -3.24 35.67
C LYS A 34 -5.70 -3.76 35.36
N THR A 35 -4.74 -2.91 34.98
CA THR A 35 -3.56 -3.42 34.25
C THR A 35 -2.30 -3.63 35.07
N LEU A 36 -2.20 -3.14 36.30
CA LEU A 36 -0.92 -3.08 37.02
C LEU A 36 -0.91 -3.59 38.45
N GLY A 37 -1.95 -4.30 38.93
CA GLY A 37 -1.91 -4.93 40.26
C GLY A 37 -1.51 -3.98 41.41
N GLY A 38 -1.77 -2.67 41.27
CA GLY A 38 -1.39 -1.63 42.24
C GLY A 38 -0.04 -0.92 41.99
N VAL A 39 0.74 -1.27 40.97
CA VAL A 39 1.98 -0.55 40.61
C VAL A 39 1.63 0.75 39.89
N SER A 40 2.00 1.90 40.47
CA SER A 40 1.94 3.20 39.79
C SER A 40 3.25 3.43 39.01
N PRO A 41 3.24 3.42 37.67
CA PRO A 41 4.46 3.54 36.86
C PRO A 41 5.21 4.86 37.05
N ALA A 42 4.49 5.92 37.44
CA ALA A 42 5.08 7.22 37.73
C ALA A 42 6.04 7.21 38.94
N GLY A 43 5.96 6.20 39.81
CA GLY A 43 6.84 6.04 40.98
C GLY A 43 7.80 4.85 40.90
N ASP A 44 7.60 3.90 39.98
CA ASP A 44 8.41 2.68 39.87
C ASP A 44 8.66 2.31 38.39
N TRP A 45 9.57 3.06 37.77
CA TRP A 45 10.04 2.80 36.39
C TRP A 45 10.56 1.37 36.22
N GLN A 46 11.23 0.82 37.24
CA GLN A 46 11.83 -0.50 37.16
C GLN A 46 10.77 -1.61 37.10
N ALA A 47 9.65 -1.46 37.80
CA ALA A 47 8.52 -2.38 37.69
C ALA A 47 7.80 -2.22 36.34
N TRP A 48 7.62 -0.99 35.87
CA TRP A 48 6.98 -0.72 34.57
C TRP A 48 7.78 -1.27 33.38
N SER A 49 9.09 -1.02 33.33
CA SER A 49 9.95 -1.55 32.26
C SER A 49 9.98 -3.08 32.25
N ARG A 50 10.08 -3.71 33.42
CA ARG A 50 9.96 -5.17 33.58
C ARG A 50 8.61 -5.69 33.11
N HIS A 51 7.51 -5.00 33.42
CA HIS A 51 6.18 -5.36 32.94
C HIS A 51 6.11 -5.33 31.41
N LEU A 52 6.55 -4.23 30.79
CA LEU A 52 6.54 -4.08 29.33
C LEU A 52 7.38 -5.16 28.63
N ALA A 53 8.58 -5.46 29.16
CA ALA A 53 9.49 -6.43 28.58
C ALA A 53 9.02 -7.89 28.75
N LYS A 54 8.32 -8.21 29.85
CA LYS A 54 8.00 -9.60 30.23
C LYS A 54 6.54 -9.99 30.04
N ARG A 55 5.63 -9.04 29.81
CA ARG A 55 4.21 -9.33 29.61
C ARG A 55 3.97 -10.24 28.41
N ARG A 56 2.98 -11.12 28.52
CA ARG A 56 2.59 -12.08 27.47
C ARG A 56 1.64 -11.49 26.42
N SER A 57 0.94 -10.43 26.81
CA SER A 57 0.05 -9.65 25.97
C SER A 57 0.39 -8.16 26.17
N PRO A 58 0.38 -7.34 25.11
CA PRO A 58 0.06 -7.68 23.71
C PRO A 58 1.11 -8.58 23.04
N LYS A 59 0.70 -9.43 22.10
CA LYS A 59 1.64 -10.23 21.28
C LYS A 59 2.34 -9.34 20.25
N SER A 60 3.57 -9.67 19.89
CA SER A 60 4.26 -9.03 18.75
C SER A 60 3.47 -9.20 17.45
N LEU A 61 3.60 -8.25 16.54
CA LEU A 61 2.98 -8.34 15.22
C LEU A 61 3.47 -9.56 14.44
N GLN A 62 4.76 -9.90 14.54
CA GLN A 62 5.34 -11.14 14.01
C GLN A 62 4.58 -12.39 14.48
N ARG A 63 4.29 -12.50 15.78
CA ARG A 63 3.52 -13.63 16.35
C ARG A 63 2.06 -13.64 15.92
N LEU A 64 1.44 -12.47 15.72
CA LEU A 64 0.06 -12.41 15.23
C LEU A 64 -0.03 -12.87 13.77
N CYS A 65 0.94 -12.43 12.95
CA CYS A 65 1.06 -12.75 11.54
C CYS A 65 1.72 -14.13 11.26
N LEU A 66 2.17 -14.84 12.30
CA LEU A 66 2.84 -16.15 12.19
C LEU A 66 4.08 -16.14 11.27
N THR A 67 4.84 -15.05 11.28
CA THR A 67 6.03 -14.88 10.43
C THR A 67 7.30 -14.70 11.26
N THR A 68 8.43 -15.04 10.66
CA THR A 68 9.76 -14.79 11.22
C THR A 68 10.30 -13.39 10.88
N GLU A 69 9.89 -12.82 9.75
CA GLU A 69 10.33 -11.49 9.31
C GLU A 69 9.34 -10.43 9.81
N PRO A 70 9.78 -9.19 10.11
CA PRO A 70 8.85 -8.14 10.53
C PRO A 70 7.84 -7.81 9.42
N PRO A 71 6.52 -7.90 9.70
CA PRO A 71 5.47 -7.50 8.76
C PRO A 71 5.55 -6.06 8.26
N LEU A 72 6.27 -5.18 8.99
CA LEU A 72 6.49 -3.79 8.60
C LEU A 72 7.25 -3.65 7.28
N LEU A 73 7.95 -4.70 6.84
CA LEU A 73 8.71 -4.75 5.58
C LEU A 73 7.90 -5.27 4.40
N TRP A 74 6.67 -5.72 4.63
CA TRP A 74 5.83 -6.21 3.54
C TRP A 74 5.52 -5.10 2.54
N GLY A 75 5.69 -5.41 1.26
CA GLY A 75 5.38 -4.52 0.15
C GLY A 75 6.37 -3.38 -0.08
N ILE A 76 7.45 -3.27 0.71
CA ILE A 76 8.40 -2.16 0.64
C ILE A 76 9.81 -2.69 0.34
N LEU A 77 10.47 -2.10 -0.66
CA LEU A 77 11.86 -2.38 -0.98
C LEU A 77 12.78 -1.57 -0.05
N LEU A 78 13.60 -2.24 0.74
CA LEU A 78 14.44 -1.60 1.78
C LEU A 78 15.48 -0.66 1.17
N GLU A 79 15.96 -1.00 -0.03
CA GLU A 79 16.98 -0.26 -0.77
C GLU A 79 16.53 1.16 -1.17
N GLU A 80 15.22 1.41 -1.17
CA GLU A 80 14.62 2.69 -1.54
C GLU A 80 14.33 3.59 -0.34
N LEU A 81 14.49 3.04 0.87
CA LEU A 81 14.38 3.81 2.08
C LEU A 81 15.72 4.50 2.36
N SER A 82 15.64 5.65 3.01
CA SER A 82 16.81 6.35 3.51
C SER A 82 17.66 5.43 4.42
N PRO A 83 18.98 5.66 4.49
CA PRO A 83 19.86 4.88 5.36
C PRO A 83 19.42 4.87 6.84
N ASP A 84 18.77 5.95 7.29
CA ASP A 84 18.28 6.09 8.67
C ASP A 84 17.05 5.21 8.93
N SER A 85 16.07 5.25 8.02
CA SER A 85 14.91 4.35 8.05
C SER A 85 15.33 2.88 7.99
N SER A 86 16.25 2.54 7.08
CA SER A 86 16.82 1.20 6.94
C SER A 86 17.53 0.72 8.21
N SER A 87 18.28 1.60 8.88
CA SER A 87 18.95 1.30 10.15
C SER A 87 17.95 0.99 11.27
N LEU A 88 16.87 1.76 11.36
CA LEU A 88 15.85 1.57 12.39
C LEU A 88 15.01 0.31 12.14
N LEU A 89 14.65 0.01 10.88
CA LEU A 89 13.98 -1.23 10.52
C LEU A 89 14.85 -2.47 10.75
N SER A 90 16.15 -2.37 10.48
CA SER A 90 17.14 -3.41 10.82
C SER A 90 17.24 -3.61 12.33
N LEU A 91 17.15 -2.53 13.11
CA LEU A 91 17.08 -2.62 14.58
C LEU A 91 15.82 -3.41 15.01
N LEU A 92 14.66 -3.11 14.44
CA LEU A 92 13.42 -3.85 14.71
C LEU A 92 13.53 -5.34 14.36
N GLN A 93 14.15 -5.69 13.23
CA GLN A 93 14.41 -7.08 12.85
C GLN A 93 15.23 -7.82 13.92
N ASN A 94 16.26 -7.17 14.47
CA ASN A 94 17.12 -7.77 15.50
C ASN A 94 16.42 -7.97 16.84
N PHE A 95 15.37 -7.18 17.12
CA PHE A 95 14.50 -7.35 18.27
C PHE A 95 13.30 -8.27 18.01
N GLY A 96 13.17 -8.83 16.81
CA GLY A 96 12.13 -9.81 16.45
C GLY A 96 12.19 -11.07 17.32
N ASP A 97 11.20 -11.95 17.16
CA ASP A 97 11.15 -13.28 17.81
C ASP A 97 12.20 -14.26 17.23
N ALA A 98 13.37 -13.75 16.84
CA ALA A 98 14.40 -14.46 16.11
C ALA A 98 14.83 -15.75 16.83
N PRO A 99 15.19 -16.80 16.06
CA PRO A 99 15.67 -18.05 16.61
C PRO A 99 16.89 -17.82 17.50
N LYS A 100 16.99 -18.61 18.58
CA LYS A 100 18.09 -18.59 19.56
C LYS A 100 19.44 -18.57 18.81
N GLY A 101 20.21 -17.48 18.92
CA GLY A 101 21.58 -17.43 18.39
C GLY A 101 22.04 -16.09 17.78
N LYS A 102 21.13 -15.18 17.40
CA LYS A 102 21.55 -13.82 16.97
C LYS A 102 21.87 -12.95 18.19
N SER A 103 23.05 -12.31 18.18
CA SER A 103 23.43 -11.35 19.22
C SER A 103 22.46 -10.17 19.18
N ARG A 104 22.00 -9.74 20.35
CA ARG A 104 21.26 -8.47 20.46
C ARG A 104 22.19 -7.32 20.04
N PRO A 105 21.65 -6.27 19.40
CA PRO A 105 22.40 -5.04 19.15
C PRO A 105 22.95 -4.47 20.47
N GLY A 106 24.13 -3.86 20.42
CA GLY A 106 24.70 -3.21 21.59
C GLY A 106 23.83 -2.03 22.05
N ILE A 107 23.66 -1.85 23.37
CA ILE A 107 22.87 -0.76 23.98
C ILE A 107 23.28 0.62 23.44
N LYS A 108 24.58 0.81 23.15
CA LYS A 108 25.09 2.04 22.55
C LYS A 108 24.48 2.33 21.18
N LEU A 109 24.40 1.33 20.31
CA LEU A 109 23.80 1.46 18.98
C LEU A 109 22.30 1.77 19.09
N ILE A 110 21.58 1.05 19.95
CA ILE A 110 20.15 1.29 20.22
C ILE A 110 19.91 2.75 20.61
N LYS A 111 20.65 3.25 21.61
CA LYS A 111 20.51 4.62 22.09
C LYS A 111 20.88 5.65 21.02
N GLN A 112 21.92 5.40 20.24
CA GLN A 112 22.34 6.31 19.16
C GLN A 112 21.31 6.40 18.04
N THR A 113 20.80 5.26 17.55
CA THR A 113 19.77 5.23 16.50
C THR A 113 18.49 5.93 16.95
N LEU A 114 18.02 5.64 18.17
CA LEU A 114 16.78 6.24 18.69
C LEU A 114 16.93 7.74 19.02
N ALA A 115 18.07 8.15 19.57
CA ALA A 115 18.33 9.58 19.81
C ALA A 115 18.40 10.37 18.49
N LYS A 116 19.00 9.78 17.44
CA LYS A 116 19.02 10.37 16.10
C LYS A 116 17.61 10.54 15.54
N TRP A 117 16.79 9.49 15.60
CA TRP A 117 15.38 9.56 15.20
C TRP A 117 14.62 10.64 15.98
N GLN A 118 14.76 10.66 17.31
CA GLN A 118 14.06 11.62 18.17
C GLN A 118 14.44 13.07 17.83
N GLN A 119 15.72 13.35 17.55
CA GLN A 119 16.17 14.67 17.12
C GLN A 119 15.60 15.06 15.73
N GLY A 120 15.43 14.09 14.84
CA GLY A 120 14.86 14.28 13.51
C GLY A 120 13.33 14.42 13.48
N THR A 121 12.61 14.00 14.53
CA THR A 121 11.14 14.06 14.55
C THR A 121 10.56 15.47 14.55
N CYS A 122 11.34 16.48 14.94
CA CYS A 122 10.88 17.86 15.06
C CYS A 122 10.58 18.56 13.72
N SER A 123 10.90 17.96 12.56
CA SER A 123 10.74 18.58 11.24
C SER A 123 9.55 18.07 10.39
N GLN A 124 8.67 17.21 10.93
CA GLN A 124 7.43 16.73 10.29
C GLN A 124 7.48 16.41 8.78
N PRO A 125 8.46 15.66 8.24
CA PRO A 125 8.31 15.16 6.88
C PRO A 125 7.20 14.11 6.86
N GLN A 126 6.09 14.39 6.18
CA GLN A 126 4.97 13.45 5.94
C GLN A 126 5.34 12.44 4.84
N THR A 127 6.47 11.75 5.02
CA THR A 127 7.02 10.80 4.04
C THR A 127 6.80 9.36 4.48
N ILE A 128 6.91 8.43 3.53
CA ILE A 128 6.83 6.99 3.77
C ILE A 128 7.92 6.56 4.77
N ASP A 129 9.17 7.01 4.57
CA ASP A 129 10.31 6.80 5.48
C ASP A 129 9.96 7.14 6.92
N PHE A 130 9.55 8.38 7.16
CA PHE A 130 9.22 8.85 8.49
C PHE A 130 8.06 8.06 9.13
N ALA A 131 7.05 7.71 8.34
CA ALA A 131 5.92 6.91 8.80
C ALA A 131 6.35 5.51 9.25
N LEU A 132 7.20 4.85 8.46
CA LEU A 132 7.76 3.54 8.79
C LEU A 132 8.70 3.62 10.00
N GLU A 133 9.47 4.69 10.14
CA GLU A 133 10.29 4.92 11.33
C GLU A 133 9.45 5.05 12.59
N CYS A 134 8.35 5.81 12.55
CA CYS A 134 7.43 5.95 13.67
C CYS A 134 6.84 4.58 14.08
N LEU A 135 6.42 3.76 13.11
CA LEU A 135 5.93 2.41 13.36
C LEU A 135 7.02 1.49 13.92
N ALA A 136 8.26 1.60 13.42
CA ALA A 136 9.38 0.84 13.94
C ALA A 136 9.68 1.18 15.40
N VAL A 137 9.72 2.47 15.75
CA VAL A 137 9.88 2.92 17.14
C VAL A 137 8.72 2.44 18.01
N ALA A 138 7.47 2.56 17.55
CA ALA A 138 6.30 2.09 18.29
C ALA A 138 6.40 0.60 18.63
N HIS A 139 6.81 -0.24 17.66
CA HIS A 139 7.01 -1.68 17.88
C HIS A 139 8.22 -2.01 18.75
N LEU A 140 9.25 -1.16 18.77
CA LEU A 140 10.43 -1.31 19.63
C LEU A 140 10.13 -0.94 21.10
N LEU A 141 9.31 0.08 21.36
CA LEU A 141 9.09 0.66 22.69
C LEU A 141 8.91 -0.36 23.83
N PRO A 142 8.04 -1.39 23.72
CA PRO A 142 7.91 -2.37 24.81
C PRO A 142 9.13 -3.27 24.99
N ARG A 143 9.91 -3.50 23.92
CA ARG A 143 11.03 -4.44 23.88
C ARG A 143 12.33 -3.84 24.39
N ILE A 144 12.44 -2.51 24.35
CA ILE A 144 13.64 -1.76 24.76
C ILE A 144 13.48 -1.07 26.12
N ALA A 145 12.40 -1.38 26.84
CA ALA A 145 12.05 -0.67 28.07
C ALA A 145 13.07 -0.90 29.20
N GLU A 146 13.72 -2.07 29.26
CA GLU A 146 14.76 -2.37 30.27
C GLU A 146 16.13 -1.75 29.90
N GLU A 147 16.31 -1.35 28.64
CA GLU A 147 17.55 -0.84 28.07
C GLU A 147 17.66 0.70 28.12
N LEU A 148 16.54 1.39 28.36
CA LEU A 148 16.42 2.85 28.39
C LEU A 148 16.17 3.39 29.80
N SER A 149 16.55 4.66 30.01
CA SER A 149 16.08 5.43 31.18
C SER A 149 14.61 5.80 31.01
N SER A 150 13.94 6.11 32.13
CA SER A 150 12.56 6.60 32.14
C SER A 150 12.39 7.77 31.17
N ASP A 151 13.22 8.81 31.28
CA ASP A 151 13.12 10.02 30.47
C ASP A 151 13.29 9.75 28.97
N ALA A 152 14.23 8.87 28.60
CA ALA A 152 14.46 8.52 27.21
C ALA A 152 13.26 7.75 26.62
N TRP A 153 12.70 6.80 27.38
CA TRP A 153 11.54 6.04 26.91
C TRP A 153 10.29 6.91 26.78
N TRP A 154 10.03 7.75 27.78
CA TRP A 154 8.91 8.70 27.74
C TRP A 154 9.07 9.73 26.63
N GLY A 155 10.30 10.24 26.40
CA GLY A 155 10.56 11.16 25.30
C GLY A 155 10.28 10.57 23.92
N LEU A 156 10.54 9.26 23.72
CA LEU A 156 10.18 8.58 22.47
C LEU A 156 8.66 8.43 22.33
N LEU A 157 7.96 8.05 23.40
CA LEU A 157 6.50 7.93 23.37
C LEU A 157 5.83 9.30 23.17
N ASP A 158 6.35 10.35 23.80
CA ASP A 158 5.88 11.72 23.61
C ASP A 158 6.09 12.19 22.16
N ALA A 159 7.22 11.85 21.53
CA ALA A 159 7.44 12.16 20.11
C ALA A 159 6.41 11.46 19.22
N LEU A 160 6.16 10.16 19.42
CA LEU A 160 5.11 9.42 18.69
C LEU A 160 3.72 9.99 18.94
N TRP A 161 3.43 10.40 20.18
CA TRP A 161 2.18 11.04 20.54
C TRP A 161 1.99 12.34 19.77
N GLN A 162 3.00 13.22 19.73
CA GLN A 162 2.95 14.46 18.97
C GLN A 162 2.73 14.22 17.47
N VAL A 163 3.37 13.18 16.89
CA VAL A 163 3.11 12.78 15.51
C VAL A 163 1.65 12.43 15.29
N VAL A 164 1.07 11.57 16.16
CA VAL A 164 -0.36 11.20 16.08
C VAL A 164 -1.28 12.42 16.25
N GLN A 165 -0.95 13.34 17.17
CA GLN A 165 -1.76 14.55 17.34
C GLN A 165 -1.68 15.46 16.11
N SER A 166 -0.50 15.57 15.50
CA SER A 166 -0.30 16.38 14.28
C SER A 166 -0.97 15.78 13.04
N SER A 167 -1.16 14.44 13.00
CA SER A 167 -1.83 13.76 11.89
C SER A 167 -3.34 13.62 12.07
N ALA A 168 -3.91 13.97 13.23
CA ALA A 168 -5.32 13.75 13.54
C ALA A 168 -6.29 14.51 12.60
N GLY A 169 -5.86 15.64 12.05
CA GLY A 169 -6.63 16.41 11.07
C GLY A 169 -6.32 16.07 9.61
N TRP A 170 -5.36 15.20 9.34
CA TRP A 170 -4.93 14.86 7.99
C TRP A 170 -5.90 13.87 7.36
N ARG A 171 -6.85 14.41 6.59
CA ARG A 171 -7.82 13.61 5.84
C ARG A 171 -7.20 13.07 4.56
N ILE A 172 -7.57 11.84 4.24
CA ILE A 172 -7.25 11.20 2.97
C ILE A 172 -8.13 11.80 1.86
N ASP A 173 -7.58 11.91 0.67
CA ASP A 173 -8.26 12.35 -0.55
C ASP A 173 -7.62 11.59 -1.72
N ILE A 174 -8.42 11.10 -2.66
CA ILE A 174 -7.95 10.35 -3.83
C ILE A 174 -7.03 11.16 -4.76
N GLU A 175 -7.11 12.49 -4.70
CA GLU A 175 -6.26 13.40 -5.48
C GLU A 175 -4.91 13.68 -4.82
N LEU A 176 -4.67 13.18 -3.60
CA LEU A 176 -3.34 13.24 -2.99
C LEU A 176 -2.33 12.44 -3.82
N PRO A 177 -1.06 12.88 -3.87
CA PRO A 177 0.00 12.04 -4.41
C PRO A 177 0.01 10.66 -3.72
N PRO A 178 0.19 9.56 -4.47
CA PRO A 178 0.06 8.21 -3.90
C PRO A 178 0.94 7.94 -2.68
N GLN A 179 2.15 8.52 -2.65
CA GLN A 179 3.08 8.40 -1.52
C GLN A 179 2.56 9.12 -0.27
N GLU A 180 1.89 10.26 -0.43
CA GLU A 180 1.26 11.01 0.66
C GLU A 180 0.03 10.25 1.17
N GLY A 181 -0.79 9.68 0.28
CA GLY A 181 -1.91 8.82 0.68
C GLY A 181 -1.45 7.62 1.51
N LEU A 182 -0.36 6.95 1.10
CA LEU A 182 0.26 5.88 1.90
C LEU A 182 0.79 6.38 3.25
N ALA A 183 1.53 7.50 3.27
CA ALA A 183 2.06 8.08 4.50
C ALA A 183 0.93 8.45 5.48
N GLN A 184 -0.18 8.98 4.98
CA GLN A 184 -1.38 9.28 5.75
C GLN A 184 -1.95 8.01 6.38
N GLN A 185 -2.12 6.93 5.61
CA GLN A 185 -2.64 5.67 6.14
C GLN A 185 -1.74 5.06 7.23
N LEU A 186 -0.42 5.21 7.10
CA LEU A 186 0.54 4.76 8.10
C LEU A 186 0.51 5.63 9.37
N LEU A 187 0.42 6.96 9.24
CA LEU A 187 0.55 7.91 10.36
C LEU A 187 -0.77 8.21 11.08
N ALA A 188 -1.88 8.33 10.37
CA ALA A 188 -3.22 8.61 10.93
C ALA A 188 -4.01 7.31 11.19
N GLY A 189 -3.69 6.21 10.50
CA GLY A 189 -4.34 4.91 10.67
C GLY A 189 -3.50 3.92 11.50
N GLU A 190 -2.43 3.39 10.90
CA GLU A 190 -1.67 2.27 11.48
C GLU A 190 -0.96 2.64 12.79
N LEU A 191 -0.32 3.81 12.86
CA LEU A 191 0.42 4.25 14.05
C LEU A 191 -0.46 4.38 15.30
N PRO A 192 -1.57 5.14 15.30
CA PRO A 192 -2.45 5.23 16.46
C PRO A 192 -3.05 3.86 16.85
N LEU A 193 -3.41 3.01 15.89
CA LEU A 193 -3.88 1.65 16.17
C LEU A 193 -2.78 0.81 16.84
N THR A 194 -1.55 0.91 16.35
CA THR A 194 -0.38 0.21 16.87
C THR A 194 -0.08 0.63 18.30
N LEU A 195 -0.08 1.94 18.59
CA LEU A 195 0.12 2.45 19.95
C LEU A 195 -1.01 2.01 20.88
N ALA A 196 -2.27 2.12 20.47
CA ALA A 196 -3.41 1.67 21.26
C ALA A 196 -3.33 0.18 21.60
N TYR A 197 -2.85 -0.64 20.64
CA TYR A 197 -2.67 -2.07 20.80
C TYR A 197 -1.49 -2.40 21.71
N LEU A 198 -0.34 -1.74 21.52
CA LEU A 198 0.90 -2.05 22.24
C LEU A 198 0.92 -1.46 23.65
N LEU A 199 0.26 -0.34 23.92
CA LEU A 199 0.27 0.31 25.24
C LEU A 199 -1.16 0.46 25.79
N PRO A 200 -1.93 -0.65 25.88
CA PRO A 200 -3.34 -0.59 26.25
C PRO A 200 -3.56 -0.15 27.70
N GLU A 201 -2.52 -0.14 28.54
CA GLU A 201 -2.56 0.30 29.94
C GLU A 201 -2.78 1.81 30.09
N MET A 202 -2.36 2.60 29.10
CA MET A 202 -2.47 4.06 29.09
C MET A 202 -3.79 4.46 28.45
N ARG A 203 -4.67 5.10 29.22
CA ARG A 203 -6.03 5.47 28.78
C ARG A 203 -6.03 6.42 27.57
N PRO A 204 -5.20 7.48 27.49
CA PRO A 204 -5.15 8.33 26.30
C PRO A 204 -4.71 7.57 25.05
N VAL A 205 -3.68 6.73 25.18
CA VAL A 205 -3.13 5.94 24.07
C VAL A 205 -4.14 4.88 23.61
N HIS A 206 -4.81 4.20 24.54
CA HIS A 206 -5.84 3.21 24.20
C HIS A 206 -7.02 3.81 23.43
N LYS A 207 -7.38 5.08 23.72
CA LYS A 207 -8.45 5.80 23.00
C LYS A 207 -8.10 6.15 21.56
N LEU A 208 -6.82 6.11 21.17
CA LEU A 208 -6.41 6.32 19.78
C LEU A 208 -7.01 5.29 18.80
N HIS A 209 -7.50 4.16 19.31
CA HIS A 209 -8.23 3.16 18.50
C HIS A 209 -9.42 3.77 17.74
N ASP A 210 -10.20 4.67 18.35
CA ASP A 210 -11.38 5.25 17.68
C ASP A 210 -10.96 6.15 16.49
N ALA A 211 -9.94 7.00 16.68
CA ALA A 211 -9.41 7.84 15.60
C ALA A 211 -8.76 7.01 14.47
N ALA A 212 -8.00 5.97 14.83
CA ALA A 212 -7.43 5.05 13.85
C ALA A 212 -8.53 4.33 13.06
N HIS A 213 -9.62 3.93 13.73
CA HIS A 213 -10.76 3.28 13.08
C HIS A 213 -11.40 4.17 12.03
N GLU A 214 -11.62 5.45 12.34
CA GLU A 214 -12.14 6.43 11.39
C GLU A 214 -11.20 6.63 10.20
N ALA A 215 -9.92 6.94 10.46
CA ALA A 215 -8.93 7.21 9.42
C ALA A 215 -8.70 6.01 8.47
N LEU A 216 -8.69 4.79 8.99
CA LEU A 216 -8.56 3.58 8.17
C LEU A 216 -9.85 3.28 7.38
N SER A 217 -11.03 3.51 7.97
CA SER A 217 -12.29 3.32 7.27
C SER A 217 -12.44 4.29 6.10
N GLU A 218 -12.09 5.56 6.32
CA GLU A 218 -12.05 6.58 5.27
C GLU A 218 -10.99 6.24 4.22
N GLY A 219 -9.79 5.85 4.65
CA GLY A 219 -8.69 5.43 3.78
C GLY A 219 -9.06 4.37 2.76
N VAL A 220 -9.61 3.27 3.24
CA VAL A 220 -10.05 2.17 2.37
C VAL A 220 -11.20 2.61 1.48
N ALA A 221 -12.12 3.44 1.97
CA ALA A 221 -13.29 3.86 1.21
C ALA A 221 -12.98 4.91 0.14
N GLU A 222 -11.99 5.78 0.37
CA GLU A 222 -11.62 6.87 -0.52
C GLU A 222 -10.64 6.43 -1.60
N LEU A 223 -9.70 5.53 -1.25
CA LEU A 223 -8.67 5.08 -2.19
C LEU A 223 -9.18 4.00 -3.17
N LEU A 224 -10.33 3.38 -2.89
CA LEU A 224 -10.89 2.28 -3.66
C LEU A 224 -12.27 2.66 -4.24
N ASN A 225 -12.62 2.05 -5.36
CA ASN A 225 -13.82 2.37 -6.15
C ASN A 225 -15.16 1.91 -5.54
N GLY A 226 -15.20 1.41 -4.30
CA GLY A 226 -16.38 0.75 -3.72
C GLY A 226 -16.37 -0.77 -3.88
N GLU A 227 -15.61 -1.29 -4.84
CA GLU A 227 -15.47 -2.72 -5.17
C GLU A 227 -14.03 -3.21 -4.97
N GLY A 228 -13.19 -2.41 -4.31
CA GLY A 228 -11.83 -2.82 -3.92
C GLY A 228 -10.75 -2.58 -4.97
N LEU A 229 -11.06 -1.97 -6.12
CA LEU A 229 -10.07 -1.63 -7.13
C LEU A 229 -9.48 -0.24 -6.88
N LEU A 230 -8.15 -0.16 -6.86
CA LEU A 230 -7.38 1.06 -6.64
C LEU A 230 -7.23 1.84 -7.96
N ARG A 231 -7.13 3.17 -7.89
CA ARG A 231 -6.83 4.00 -9.09
C ARG A 231 -5.47 3.64 -9.70
N GLY A 232 -5.38 3.70 -11.03
CA GLY A 232 -4.16 3.38 -11.79
C GLY A 232 -2.92 4.16 -11.31
N THR A 233 -3.08 5.46 -11.03
CA THR A 233 -2.03 6.32 -10.45
C THR A 233 -1.45 5.79 -9.13
N HIS A 234 -2.20 5.00 -8.37
CA HIS A 234 -1.81 4.48 -7.07
C HIS A 234 -1.22 3.05 -7.12
N LEU A 235 -1.12 2.42 -8.30
CA LEU A 235 -0.55 1.07 -8.43
C LEU A 235 0.88 0.97 -7.88
N GLY A 236 1.66 2.05 -7.95
CA GLY A 236 3.00 2.11 -7.38
C GLY A 236 3.07 1.91 -5.86
N VAL A 237 1.97 2.18 -5.14
CA VAL A 237 1.85 2.04 -3.68
C VAL A 237 0.86 0.97 -3.25
N LEU A 238 0.29 0.19 -4.19
CA LEU A 238 -0.67 -0.87 -3.91
C LEU A 238 -0.15 -1.88 -2.87
N ARG A 239 1.08 -2.39 -3.05
CA ARG A 239 1.67 -3.39 -2.14
C ARG A 239 1.90 -2.83 -0.73
N PRO A 240 2.52 -1.65 -0.54
CA PRO A 240 2.60 -1.02 0.78
C PRO A 240 1.24 -0.72 1.43
N LEU A 241 0.25 -0.22 0.69
CA LEU A 241 -1.10 0.04 1.23
C LEU A 241 -1.75 -1.26 1.72
N LEU A 242 -1.70 -2.30 0.88
CA LEU A 242 -2.21 -3.62 1.24
C LEU A 242 -1.49 -4.20 2.47
N ALA A 243 -0.19 -3.97 2.60
CA ALA A 243 0.58 -4.36 3.78
C ALA A 243 0.15 -3.59 5.04
N CYS A 244 -0.01 -2.27 4.96
CA CYS A 244 -0.56 -1.43 6.03
C CYS A 244 -1.92 -1.95 6.51
N TRP A 245 -2.86 -2.13 5.59
CA TRP A 245 -4.21 -2.58 5.93
C TRP A 245 -4.23 -4.01 6.47
N THR A 246 -3.40 -4.92 5.95
CA THR A 246 -3.26 -6.29 6.48
C THR A 246 -2.74 -6.29 7.92
N ARG A 247 -1.74 -5.45 8.23
CA ARG A 247 -1.23 -5.28 9.61
C ARG A 247 -2.31 -4.68 10.51
N CYS A 248 -3.00 -3.64 10.06
CA CYS A 248 -4.10 -3.03 10.78
C CYS A 248 -5.22 -4.03 11.09
N ARG A 249 -5.61 -4.84 10.10
CA ARG A 249 -6.63 -5.88 10.28
C ARG A 249 -6.21 -6.94 11.28
N THR A 250 -4.93 -7.30 11.28
CA THR A 250 -4.32 -8.22 12.24
C THR A 250 -4.32 -7.65 13.66
N LEU A 251 -3.97 -6.38 13.84
CA LEU A 251 -4.00 -5.70 15.15
C LEU A 251 -5.43 -5.48 15.65
N GLY A 252 -6.33 -5.08 14.74
CA GLY A 252 -7.74 -4.76 15.00
C GLY A 252 -8.55 -5.92 15.55
N GLN A 253 -8.09 -7.16 15.39
CA GLN A 253 -8.79 -8.37 15.83
C GLN A 253 -9.03 -8.44 17.33
N VAL A 254 -8.18 -7.79 18.13
CA VAL A 254 -8.34 -7.81 19.59
C VAL A 254 -9.43 -6.86 20.06
N TYR A 255 -9.91 -5.98 19.19
CA TYR A 255 -10.94 -4.99 19.48
C TYR A 255 -12.31 -5.48 19.01
N LYS A 256 -13.33 -5.24 19.82
CA LYS A 256 -14.72 -5.56 19.46
C LYS A 256 -15.19 -4.81 18.22
N LYS A 257 -14.77 -3.54 18.05
CA LYS A 257 -15.10 -2.69 16.91
C LYS A 257 -14.24 -2.95 15.66
N LYS A 258 -13.37 -3.98 15.64
CA LYS A 258 -12.36 -4.20 14.59
C LYS A 258 -11.46 -2.96 14.39
N CYS A 259 -10.71 -2.88 13.29
CA CYS A 259 -9.88 -1.72 12.93
C CYS A 259 -10.56 -0.74 11.97
N TRP A 260 -11.69 -1.08 11.37
CA TRP A 260 -12.46 -0.24 10.46
C TRP A 260 -13.90 -0.77 10.34
N ASN A 261 -14.76 -0.02 9.65
CA ASN A 261 -16.17 -0.35 9.45
C ASN A 261 -16.41 -1.48 8.41
N GLN A 262 -17.65 -1.94 8.29
CA GLN A 262 -17.97 -3.08 7.41
C GLN A 262 -17.77 -2.76 5.91
N LYS A 263 -18.06 -1.53 5.45
CA LYS A 263 -17.82 -1.13 4.06
C LYS A 263 -16.33 -1.22 3.69
N ALA A 264 -15.44 -0.81 4.59
CA ALA A 264 -14.01 -0.96 4.40
C ALA A 264 -13.58 -2.44 4.44
N GLU A 265 -14.19 -3.27 5.28
CA GLU A 265 -13.93 -4.71 5.30
C GLU A 265 -14.29 -5.39 3.96
N ASP A 266 -15.43 -5.04 3.39
CA ASP A 266 -15.91 -5.61 2.13
C ASP A 266 -14.97 -5.22 0.98
N GLN A 267 -14.58 -3.95 0.89
CA GLN A 267 -13.63 -3.47 -0.11
C GLN A 267 -12.21 -4.04 0.06
N PHE A 268 -11.74 -4.18 1.31
CA PHE A 268 -10.45 -4.83 1.58
C PHE A 268 -10.46 -6.30 1.13
N SER A 269 -11.61 -6.96 1.17
CA SER A 269 -11.77 -8.33 0.70
C SER A 269 -11.62 -8.40 -0.82
N CYS A 270 -12.35 -7.56 -1.57
CA CYS A 270 -12.22 -7.49 -3.02
C CYS A 270 -10.81 -7.03 -3.47
N LEU A 271 -10.20 -6.09 -2.73
CA LEU A 271 -8.82 -5.67 -2.97
C LEU A 271 -7.84 -6.84 -2.91
N ALA A 272 -8.05 -7.84 -2.04
CA ALA A 272 -7.20 -9.01 -1.99
C ALA A 272 -7.26 -9.79 -3.31
N THR A 273 -8.44 -9.94 -3.91
CA THR A 273 -8.65 -10.53 -5.24
C THR A 273 -7.91 -9.73 -6.31
N HIS A 274 -8.17 -8.42 -6.43
CA HIS A 274 -7.51 -7.57 -7.42
C HIS A 274 -5.99 -7.53 -7.23
N ALA A 275 -5.50 -7.56 -5.98
CA ALA A 275 -4.07 -7.59 -5.70
C ALA A 275 -3.39 -8.88 -6.19
N VAL A 276 -4.11 -10.01 -6.23
CA VAL A 276 -3.64 -11.26 -6.85
C VAL A 276 -3.73 -11.14 -8.37
N ALA A 277 -4.83 -10.63 -8.93
CA ALA A 277 -4.99 -10.41 -10.37
C ALA A 277 -3.95 -9.44 -10.97
N LEU A 278 -3.59 -8.39 -10.25
CA LEU A 278 -2.57 -7.39 -10.61
C LEU A 278 -1.14 -7.86 -10.26
N SER A 279 -0.89 -9.17 -10.34
CA SER A 279 0.42 -9.77 -10.11
C SER A 279 0.93 -10.51 -11.33
N SER A 280 2.21 -10.34 -11.64
CA SER A 280 2.88 -11.23 -12.58
C SER A 280 2.94 -12.67 -12.03
N PRO A 281 3.21 -13.67 -12.88
CA PRO A 281 3.41 -15.06 -12.45
C PRO A 281 4.57 -15.26 -11.45
N ALA A 282 5.49 -14.30 -11.36
CA ALA A 282 6.57 -14.27 -10.37
C ALA A 282 6.14 -13.66 -9.01
N GLY A 283 4.91 -13.13 -8.93
CA GLY A 283 4.36 -12.46 -7.76
C GLY A 283 4.74 -10.98 -7.65
N ALA A 284 5.40 -10.40 -8.67
CA ALA A 284 5.65 -8.96 -8.72
C ALA A 284 4.36 -8.20 -9.09
N PRO A 285 4.14 -6.97 -8.59
CA PRO A 285 3.00 -6.17 -9.01
C PRO A 285 3.13 -5.75 -10.48
N MET A 286 2.04 -5.85 -11.25
CA MET A 286 1.97 -5.35 -12.63
C MET A 286 1.77 -3.84 -12.66
N LEU A 287 2.39 -3.16 -13.62
CA LEU A 287 2.51 -1.69 -13.71
C LEU A 287 3.11 -1.04 -12.45
N GLY A 288 3.67 -1.85 -11.55
CA GLY A 288 4.36 -1.39 -10.36
C GLY A 288 5.64 -0.63 -10.72
N HIS A 289 6.09 0.21 -9.79
CA HIS A 289 7.41 0.81 -9.93
C HIS A 289 8.49 -0.27 -9.76
N PRO A 290 9.69 -0.14 -10.34
CA PRO A 290 10.85 -1.01 -10.06
C PRO A 290 11.11 -1.32 -8.58
N HIS A 291 10.58 -0.47 -7.69
CA HIS A 291 10.73 -0.46 -6.25
C HIS A 291 9.65 -1.22 -5.48
N ALA A 292 8.65 -1.79 -6.16
CA ALA A 292 7.56 -2.49 -5.49
C ALA A 292 7.94 -3.96 -5.25
N MET A 293 7.95 -4.37 -3.98
CA MET A 293 8.34 -5.73 -3.61
C MET A 293 7.36 -6.78 -4.13
N PRO A 294 7.86 -7.91 -4.68
CA PRO A 294 7.04 -9.08 -4.94
C PRO A 294 6.40 -9.63 -3.67
N TRP A 295 5.38 -10.46 -3.84
CA TRP A 295 4.83 -11.24 -2.76
C TRP A 295 5.91 -12.08 -2.04
N THR A 296 5.85 -12.06 -0.71
CA THR A 296 6.50 -13.09 0.11
C THR A 296 5.46 -14.11 0.58
N PRO A 297 5.85 -15.36 0.89
CA PRO A 297 4.88 -16.38 1.30
C PRO A 297 4.03 -15.96 2.51
N ASP A 298 4.65 -15.26 3.46
CA ASP A 298 3.98 -14.86 4.69
C ASP A 298 3.07 -13.64 4.45
N PHE A 299 3.48 -12.71 3.57
CA PHE A 299 2.65 -11.57 3.21
C PHE A 299 1.39 -12.03 2.46
N LEU A 300 1.55 -12.84 1.42
CA LEU A 300 0.42 -13.38 0.64
C LEU A 300 -0.52 -14.20 1.53
N GLN A 301 0.02 -15.04 2.42
CA GLN A 301 -0.78 -15.80 3.38
C GLN A 301 -1.63 -14.89 4.27
N ASN A 302 -1.07 -13.80 4.79
CA ASN A 302 -1.81 -12.91 5.70
C ASN A 302 -2.84 -12.05 4.96
N VAL A 303 -2.56 -11.61 3.74
CA VAL A 303 -3.56 -10.95 2.88
C VAL A 303 -4.73 -11.89 2.64
N LEU A 304 -4.49 -13.10 2.13
CA LEU A 304 -5.54 -14.06 1.82
C LEU A 304 -6.23 -14.66 3.06
N ARG A 305 -5.59 -14.58 4.23
CA ARG A 305 -6.24 -14.95 5.49
C ARG A 305 -7.31 -13.93 5.90
N TRP A 306 -7.09 -12.65 5.59
CA TRP A 306 -7.93 -11.56 6.08
C TRP A 306 -8.90 -11.00 5.05
N GLY A 307 -8.48 -10.80 3.81
CA GLY A 307 -9.32 -10.31 2.73
C GLY A 307 -9.75 -11.41 1.77
N GLY A 308 -8.94 -12.47 1.62
CA GLY A 308 -9.21 -13.51 0.63
C GLY A 308 -10.16 -14.62 1.08
N ASP A 309 -10.70 -15.33 0.11
CA ASP A 309 -11.57 -16.48 0.30
C ASP A 309 -10.98 -17.78 -0.30
N GLY A 310 -11.81 -18.82 -0.46
CA GLY A 310 -11.36 -20.08 -1.06
C GLY A 310 -10.97 -19.97 -2.54
N ALA A 311 -11.66 -19.12 -3.30
CA ALA A 311 -11.43 -18.88 -4.71
C ALA A 311 -10.14 -18.07 -4.90
N ASP A 312 -9.88 -17.05 -4.09
CA ASP A 312 -8.63 -16.28 -4.14
C ASP A 312 -7.41 -17.16 -3.85
N ILE A 313 -7.54 -18.08 -2.89
CA ILE A 313 -6.48 -19.07 -2.59
C ILE A 313 -6.26 -20.01 -3.78
N ALA A 314 -7.32 -20.41 -4.49
CA ALA A 314 -7.21 -21.25 -5.67
C ALA A 314 -6.51 -20.48 -6.81
N ALA A 315 -6.98 -19.26 -7.11
CA ALA A 315 -6.37 -18.35 -8.08
C ALA A 315 -4.88 -18.12 -7.81
N ALA A 316 -4.51 -17.78 -6.56
CA ALA A 316 -3.12 -17.61 -6.17
C ALA A 316 -2.27 -18.88 -6.37
N ARG A 317 -2.84 -20.08 -6.21
CA ARG A 317 -2.14 -21.35 -6.47
C ARG A 317 -1.97 -21.66 -7.96
N TYR A 318 -2.90 -21.25 -8.80
CA TYR A 318 -2.78 -21.39 -10.24
C TYR A 318 -1.76 -20.39 -10.81
N LEU A 319 -1.80 -19.15 -10.32
CA LEU A 319 -0.98 -18.05 -10.82
C LEU A 319 0.47 -18.14 -10.33
N PHE A 320 0.70 -18.53 -9.07
CA PHE A 320 2.02 -18.46 -8.46
C PHE A 320 2.70 -19.82 -8.28
N GLY A 321 4.04 -19.79 -8.31
CA GLY A 321 4.85 -20.97 -8.03
C GLY A 321 4.68 -21.51 -6.60
N LYS A 322 4.85 -22.83 -6.43
CA LYS A 322 4.70 -23.57 -5.15
C LYS A 322 5.48 -22.97 -3.98
N LYS A 323 6.63 -22.34 -4.23
CA LYS A 323 7.44 -21.69 -3.19
C LYS A 323 6.68 -20.55 -2.52
N LEU A 324 5.96 -19.76 -3.32
CA LEU A 324 5.20 -18.61 -2.81
C LEU A 324 3.93 -19.06 -2.07
N THR A 325 3.29 -20.12 -2.56
CA THR A 325 1.99 -20.58 -2.06
C THR A 325 2.08 -21.66 -0.98
N ARG A 326 3.30 -22.04 -0.56
CA ARG A 326 3.54 -23.11 0.43
C ARG A 326 2.86 -22.89 1.79
N SER A 327 2.71 -21.63 2.19
CA SER A 327 2.11 -21.22 3.46
C SER A 327 0.59 -21.09 3.36
N LEU A 328 0.00 -21.12 2.17
CA LEU A 328 -1.44 -20.89 2.02
C LEU A 328 -2.26 -22.01 2.67
N PRO A 329 -3.34 -21.66 3.37
CA PRO A 329 -4.17 -22.63 4.07
C PRO A 329 -4.77 -23.62 3.08
N GLN A 330 -4.94 -24.88 3.49
CA GLN A 330 -5.44 -25.99 2.66
C GLN A 330 -6.91 -25.86 2.22
N LYS A 331 -7.55 -24.70 2.37
CA LYS A 331 -8.87 -24.44 1.79
C LYS A 331 -8.81 -24.76 0.30
N ARG A 332 -9.69 -25.63 -0.15
CA ARG A 332 -9.83 -26.04 -1.55
C ARG A 332 -11.12 -25.43 -2.06
N SER A 333 -11.01 -24.59 -3.06
CA SER A 333 -12.13 -24.21 -3.93
C SER A 333 -11.91 -24.86 -5.28
N LYS A 334 -13.01 -25.19 -5.97
CA LYS A 334 -12.98 -25.50 -7.40
C LYS A 334 -13.21 -24.27 -8.26
N PHE A 335 -13.64 -23.18 -7.64
CA PHE A 335 -13.89 -21.90 -8.28
C PHE A 335 -12.69 -20.99 -8.10
N VAL A 336 -12.47 -20.16 -9.09
CA VAL A 336 -11.57 -19.00 -9.07
C VAL A 336 -12.42 -17.75 -9.31
N PRO A 337 -11.96 -16.56 -8.91
CA PRO A 337 -12.64 -15.30 -9.23
C PRO A 337 -12.61 -15.03 -10.73
N GLU A 338 -13.37 -14.03 -11.17
CA GLU A 338 -13.29 -13.52 -12.55
C GLU A 338 -11.85 -13.12 -12.90
N THR A 339 -11.46 -13.43 -14.14
CA THR A 339 -10.08 -13.28 -14.60
C THR A 339 -9.78 -11.86 -15.05
N SER A 340 -10.81 -11.13 -15.46
CA SER A 340 -10.72 -9.81 -16.07
C SER A 340 -11.66 -8.84 -15.38
N ASP A 341 -11.25 -7.58 -15.29
CA ASP A 341 -12.06 -6.53 -14.68
C ASP A 341 -11.66 -5.15 -15.21
N HIS A 342 -12.59 -4.22 -15.08
CA HIS A 342 -12.50 -2.85 -15.56
C HIS A 342 -13.21 -1.90 -14.60
N CYS A 343 -12.63 -0.71 -14.40
CA CYS A 343 -13.31 0.37 -13.72
C CYS A 343 -12.90 1.72 -14.31
N GLU A 344 -13.88 2.45 -14.85
CA GLU A 344 -13.70 3.78 -15.41
C GLU A 344 -13.17 4.75 -14.34
N TRP A 345 -13.76 4.75 -13.13
CA TRP A 345 -13.32 5.60 -12.02
C TRP A 345 -11.86 5.34 -11.63
N SER A 346 -11.45 4.07 -11.61
CA SER A 346 -10.07 3.70 -11.29
C SER A 346 -9.11 4.03 -12.44
N GLY A 347 -9.63 4.21 -13.66
CA GLY A 347 -8.82 4.34 -14.86
C GLY A 347 -7.93 3.12 -15.09
N LEU A 348 -8.45 1.92 -14.77
CA LEU A 348 -7.69 0.68 -14.74
C LEU A 348 -8.51 -0.48 -15.29
N ALA A 349 -7.87 -1.29 -16.12
CA ALA A 349 -8.36 -2.59 -16.53
C ALA A 349 -7.25 -3.64 -16.41
N TYR A 350 -7.63 -4.87 -16.10
CA TYR A 350 -6.78 -6.03 -16.32
C TYR A 350 -7.57 -7.10 -17.06
N LEU A 351 -6.95 -7.65 -18.09
CA LEU A 351 -7.52 -8.69 -18.94
C LEU A 351 -6.63 -9.91 -18.77
N ARG A 352 -7.22 -11.04 -18.39
CA ARG A 352 -6.55 -12.33 -18.24
C ARG A 352 -7.39 -13.40 -18.90
N THR A 353 -6.72 -14.20 -19.71
CA THR A 353 -7.32 -15.37 -20.34
C THR A 353 -7.71 -16.43 -19.30
N ASP A 354 -6.81 -16.69 -18.34
CA ASP A 354 -7.06 -17.54 -17.16
C ASP A 354 -6.04 -17.18 -16.02
N TRP A 355 -6.18 -17.80 -14.86
CA TRP A 355 -5.31 -17.70 -13.69
C TRP A 355 -4.02 -18.50 -13.80
N GLY A 356 -3.85 -19.31 -14.84
CA GLY A 356 -2.66 -20.14 -15.00
C GLY A 356 -1.38 -19.31 -15.12
N ARG A 357 -0.27 -19.86 -14.60
CA ARG A 357 1.04 -19.20 -14.62
C ARG A 357 1.58 -18.89 -16.02
N SER A 358 1.12 -19.63 -17.03
CA SER A 358 1.55 -19.49 -18.43
C SER A 358 0.58 -18.66 -19.26
N GLU A 359 -0.50 -18.18 -18.66
CA GLU A 359 -1.61 -17.58 -19.37
C GLU A 359 -1.34 -16.10 -19.66
N PRO A 360 -1.70 -15.61 -20.86
CA PRO A 360 -1.54 -14.21 -21.20
C PRO A 360 -2.34 -13.27 -20.30
N THR A 361 -1.75 -12.10 -20.03
CA THR A 361 -2.43 -11.01 -19.33
C THR A 361 -1.96 -9.66 -19.84
N ILE A 362 -2.87 -8.69 -19.87
CA ILE A 362 -2.55 -7.29 -20.07
C ILE A 362 -3.22 -6.45 -18.98
N VAL A 363 -2.49 -5.46 -18.47
CA VAL A 363 -3.02 -4.42 -17.58
C VAL A 363 -2.90 -3.09 -18.30
N VAL A 364 -3.97 -2.30 -18.27
CA VAL A 364 -4.07 -0.98 -18.90
C VAL A 364 -4.39 0.05 -17.82
N ASP A 365 -3.45 0.96 -17.57
CA ASP A 365 -3.64 2.15 -16.74
C ASP A 365 -3.90 3.35 -17.67
N PHE A 366 -5.16 3.79 -17.69
CA PHE A 366 -5.65 4.93 -18.45
C PHE A 366 -6.14 6.06 -17.54
N SER A 367 -5.77 6.01 -16.25
CA SER A 367 -6.15 7.00 -15.24
C SER A 367 -5.58 8.40 -15.47
N THR A 368 -4.64 8.53 -16.42
CA THR A 368 -4.08 9.80 -16.88
C THR A 368 -4.01 9.81 -18.42
N PRO A 369 -3.85 10.98 -19.07
CA PRO A 369 -3.67 11.05 -20.52
C PRO A 369 -2.48 10.22 -21.03
N ILE A 370 -1.48 9.99 -20.17
CA ILE A 370 -0.33 9.14 -20.46
C ILE A 370 -0.70 7.70 -20.09
N MET A 371 -1.27 6.98 -21.05
CA MET A 371 -1.65 5.57 -20.85
C MET A 371 -0.42 4.68 -20.68
N ARG A 372 -0.49 3.75 -19.72
CA ARG A 372 0.53 2.73 -19.49
C ARG A 372 -0.05 1.35 -19.69
N ILE A 373 0.75 0.45 -20.25
CA ILE A 373 0.38 -0.95 -20.45
C ILE A 373 1.50 -1.87 -19.95
N GLU A 374 1.10 -3.01 -19.42
CA GLU A 374 1.99 -4.13 -19.14
C GLU A 374 1.36 -5.42 -19.63
N CYS A 375 2.06 -6.13 -20.51
CA CYS A 375 1.58 -7.35 -21.14
C CYS A 375 2.56 -8.49 -20.90
N TRP A 376 2.02 -9.66 -20.55
CA TRP A 376 2.76 -10.90 -20.34
C TRP A 376 2.19 -12.02 -21.21
N ALA A 377 3.08 -12.86 -21.73
CA ALA A 377 2.76 -14.17 -22.27
C ALA A 377 3.46 -15.22 -21.41
N GLY A 378 2.71 -15.79 -20.46
CA GLY A 378 3.26 -16.63 -19.41
C GLY A 378 4.35 -15.93 -18.60
N PRO A 379 5.54 -16.54 -18.40
CA PRO A 379 6.60 -15.95 -17.58
C PRO A 379 7.39 -14.84 -18.30
N GLN A 380 7.10 -14.54 -19.57
CA GLN A 380 7.79 -13.51 -20.34
C GLN A 380 6.95 -12.24 -20.39
N ARG A 381 7.52 -11.13 -19.90
CA ARG A 381 6.95 -9.80 -20.09
C ARG A 381 7.24 -9.34 -21.52
N LEU A 382 6.20 -8.99 -22.26
CA LEU A 382 6.28 -8.54 -23.65
C LEU A 382 6.38 -7.03 -23.75
N LEU A 383 5.50 -6.34 -23.03
CA LEU A 383 5.36 -4.88 -23.02
C LEU A 383 5.35 -4.38 -21.58
N SER A 384 5.96 -3.24 -21.31
CA SER A 384 5.89 -2.58 -20.01
C SER A 384 6.29 -1.11 -20.10
N GLY A 385 5.33 -0.20 -20.00
CA GLY A 385 5.62 1.23 -19.95
C GLY A 385 4.51 2.06 -20.56
N THR A 386 4.88 3.25 -21.05
CA THR A 386 3.95 4.18 -21.69
C THR A 386 3.66 3.78 -23.13
N TRP A 387 2.38 3.71 -23.50
CA TRP A 387 1.94 3.63 -24.89
C TRP A 387 1.78 5.05 -25.46
N THR A 388 2.82 5.52 -26.15
CA THR A 388 2.86 6.88 -26.70
C THR A 388 2.28 6.94 -28.10
N SER A 389 1.67 8.06 -28.44
CA SER A 389 1.27 8.38 -29.81
C SER A 389 1.45 9.86 -30.12
N GLU A 390 1.57 10.17 -31.41
CA GLU A 390 1.60 11.51 -31.96
C GLU A 390 0.67 11.58 -33.16
N THR A 391 -0.29 12.49 -33.10
CA THR A 391 -1.25 12.75 -34.16
C THR A 391 -1.05 14.17 -34.68
N THR A 392 -0.96 14.34 -35.99
CA THR A 392 -0.83 15.65 -36.65
C THR A 392 -1.87 15.79 -37.77
N LEU A 393 -2.39 17.01 -37.93
CA LEU A 393 -3.26 17.41 -39.04
C LEU A 393 -2.62 18.60 -39.77
N ASP A 394 -2.33 18.43 -41.06
CA ASP A 394 -1.62 19.43 -41.88
C ASP A 394 -0.30 19.89 -41.21
N GLY A 395 0.41 18.94 -40.59
CA GLY A 395 1.68 19.18 -39.88
C GLY A 395 1.54 19.82 -38.49
N LYS A 396 0.31 20.14 -38.03
CA LYS A 396 0.07 20.64 -36.68
C LYS A 396 -0.31 19.50 -35.74
N ARG A 397 0.42 19.37 -34.64
CA ARG A 397 0.13 18.38 -33.59
C ARG A 397 -1.23 18.63 -32.93
N LEU A 398 -1.99 17.57 -32.76
CA LEU A 398 -3.25 17.54 -32.02
C LEU A 398 -2.96 16.99 -30.62
N GLU A 399 -2.92 17.86 -29.61
CA GLU A 399 -2.66 17.43 -28.23
C GLU A 399 -3.89 16.79 -27.60
N PRO A 400 -3.74 15.76 -26.74
CA PRO A 400 -4.83 15.24 -25.93
C PRO A 400 -5.45 16.32 -25.03
N VAL A 401 -6.77 16.27 -24.86
CA VAL A 401 -7.56 17.18 -24.04
C VAL A 401 -8.39 16.34 -23.07
N GLY A 402 -8.24 16.59 -21.76
CA GLY A 402 -9.02 15.87 -20.73
C GLY A 402 -8.38 14.55 -20.33
N THR A 403 -9.22 13.57 -20.01
CA THR A 403 -8.87 12.21 -19.58
C THR A 403 -9.35 11.19 -20.62
N TRP A 404 -8.95 9.93 -20.45
CA TRP A 404 -9.56 8.83 -21.20
C TRP A 404 -10.94 8.53 -20.63
N ASP A 405 -11.92 8.32 -21.51
CA ASP A 405 -13.26 7.87 -21.20
C ASP A 405 -13.44 6.41 -21.67
N GLU A 406 -14.17 5.60 -20.91
CA GLU A 406 -14.58 4.27 -21.35
C GLU A 406 -15.67 4.40 -22.42
N VAL A 407 -15.40 3.89 -23.62
CA VAL A 407 -16.42 3.79 -24.68
C VAL A 407 -17.12 2.45 -24.61
N CYS A 408 -16.36 1.37 -24.35
CA CYS A 408 -16.89 0.03 -24.27
C CYS A 408 -15.97 -0.87 -23.42
N TRP A 409 -16.56 -1.55 -22.44
CA TRP A 409 -16.01 -2.74 -21.80
C TRP A 409 -16.88 -3.95 -22.10
N PHE A 410 -16.26 -5.04 -22.55
CA PHE A 410 -16.93 -6.31 -22.78
C PHE A 410 -16.01 -7.49 -22.42
N SER A 411 -16.54 -8.48 -21.72
CA SER A 411 -15.80 -9.68 -21.30
C SER A 411 -16.75 -10.88 -21.30
N ASP A 412 -16.38 -11.93 -22.03
CA ASP A 412 -17.08 -13.21 -22.06
C ASP A 412 -16.09 -14.39 -22.12
N GLU A 413 -16.57 -15.57 -22.52
CA GLU A 413 -15.75 -16.79 -22.61
C GLU A 413 -14.71 -16.75 -23.74
N ASP A 414 -14.94 -15.95 -24.78
CA ASP A 414 -14.10 -15.89 -25.97
C ASP A 414 -13.09 -14.73 -25.89
N VAL A 415 -13.51 -13.58 -25.35
CA VAL A 415 -12.75 -12.34 -25.49
C VAL A 415 -12.91 -11.37 -24.32
N ASP A 416 -11.84 -10.63 -24.05
CA ASP A 416 -11.89 -9.38 -23.31
C ASP A 416 -11.63 -8.20 -24.26
N TYR A 417 -12.51 -7.20 -24.25
CA TYR A 417 -12.46 -6.03 -25.10
C TYR A 417 -12.60 -4.75 -24.27
N LEU A 418 -11.68 -3.82 -24.50
CA LEU A 418 -11.68 -2.48 -23.92
C LEU A 418 -11.49 -1.45 -25.03
N GLU A 419 -12.39 -0.49 -25.09
CA GLU A 419 -12.32 0.68 -25.96
C GLU A 419 -12.32 1.96 -25.13
N LEU A 420 -11.32 2.80 -25.38
CA LEU A 420 -11.09 4.06 -24.68
C LEU A 420 -11.02 5.21 -25.67
N SER A 421 -11.58 6.36 -25.33
CA SER A 421 -11.46 7.58 -26.14
C SER A 421 -10.84 8.73 -25.39
N ILE A 422 -10.06 9.56 -26.07
CA ILE A 422 -9.62 10.86 -25.57
C ILE A 422 -9.76 11.92 -26.67
N ASP A 423 -10.29 13.07 -26.30
CA ASP A 423 -10.40 14.19 -27.22
C ASP A 423 -9.01 14.74 -27.59
N LEU A 424 -8.89 15.19 -28.83
CA LEU A 424 -7.71 15.87 -29.34
C LEU A 424 -8.04 17.34 -29.65
N ALA A 425 -7.06 18.22 -29.45
CA ALA A 425 -7.18 19.62 -29.83
C ALA A 425 -7.56 19.74 -31.31
N GLY A 426 -8.54 20.59 -31.62
CA GLY A 426 -9.08 20.71 -32.98
C GLY A 426 -10.32 19.86 -33.25
N GLY A 427 -10.84 19.13 -32.26
CA GLY A 427 -12.13 18.43 -32.32
C GLY A 427 -12.08 17.05 -32.97
N ALA A 428 -10.87 16.50 -33.13
CA ALA A 428 -10.68 15.08 -33.43
C ALA A 428 -10.68 14.28 -32.12
N THR A 429 -10.80 12.96 -32.21
CA THR A 429 -10.75 12.05 -31.06
C THR A 429 -9.78 10.91 -31.39
N LEU A 430 -8.99 10.51 -30.41
CA LEU A 430 -8.17 9.30 -30.46
C LEU A 430 -8.89 8.19 -29.69
N GLU A 431 -9.21 7.11 -30.36
CA GLU A 431 -9.76 5.90 -29.77
C GLU A 431 -8.68 4.82 -29.71
N ARG A 432 -8.66 4.06 -28.61
CA ARG A 432 -7.79 2.91 -28.42
C ARG A 432 -8.60 1.68 -28.16
N GLN A 433 -8.34 0.64 -28.96
CA GLN A 433 -8.98 -0.66 -28.83
C GLN A 433 -7.95 -1.68 -28.37
N ILE A 434 -8.29 -2.38 -27.28
CA ILE A 434 -7.51 -3.45 -26.68
C ILE A 434 -8.40 -4.69 -26.65
N LEU A 435 -8.01 -5.72 -27.38
CA LEU A 435 -8.74 -6.99 -27.45
C LEU A 435 -7.80 -8.14 -27.13
N LEU A 436 -8.13 -8.94 -26.12
CA LEU A 436 -7.41 -10.16 -25.75
C LEU A 436 -8.33 -11.36 -25.98
N ALA A 437 -8.01 -12.19 -26.99
CA ALA A 437 -8.72 -13.42 -27.26
C ALA A 437 -8.26 -14.52 -26.28
N ARG A 438 -9.22 -15.18 -25.64
CA ARG A 438 -8.98 -16.14 -24.55
C ARG A 438 -8.50 -17.49 -25.06
N GLU A 439 -9.07 -17.98 -26.16
CA GLU A 439 -8.72 -19.29 -26.73
C GLU A 439 -7.61 -19.22 -27.79
N GLU A 440 -7.68 -18.25 -28.71
CA GLU A 440 -6.69 -18.08 -29.77
C GLU A 440 -5.39 -17.40 -29.31
N LEU A 441 -5.38 -16.86 -28.08
CA LEU A 441 -4.21 -16.28 -27.41
C LEU A 441 -3.50 -15.18 -28.22
N PHE A 442 -4.27 -14.34 -28.91
CA PHE A 442 -3.75 -13.14 -29.56
C PHE A 442 -4.22 -11.86 -28.87
N LEU A 443 -3.41 -10.81 -28.99
CA LEU A 443 -3.70 -9.47 -28.50
C LEU A 443 -3.75 -8.51 -29.69
N LEU A 444 -4.85 -7.79 -29.84
CA LEU A 444 -4.99 -6.69 -30.78
C LEU A 444 -4.91 -5.36 -30.03
N LEU A 445 -4.02 -4.48 -30.51
CA LEU A 445 -3.85 -3.11 -30.03
C LEU A 445 -4.00 -2.18 -31.23
N CYS A 446 -4.94 -1.25 -31.17
CA CYS A 446 -5.24 -0.36 -32.29
C CYS A 446 -5.50 1.07 -31.80
N ASP A 447 -4.97 2.06 -32.52
CA ASP A 447 -5.32 3.46 -32.40
C ASP A 447 -6.19 3.84 -33.62
N ASN A 448 -7.37 4.43 -33.38
CA ASN A 448 -8.22 5.03 -34.41
C ASN A 448 -8.29 6.55 -34.20
N VAL A 449 -8.11 7.34 -35.24
CA VAL A 449 -8.29 8.80 -35.18
C VAL A 449 -9.53 9.21 -35.95
N VAL A 450 -10.53 9.72 -35.25
CA VAL A 450 -11.85 10.06 -35.79
C VAL A 450 -12.16 11.55 -35.66
N GLY A 451 -13.19 12.03 -36.36
CA GLY A 451 -13.68 13.41 -36.22
C GLY A 451 -12.84 14.50 -36.90
N THR A 452 -11.84 14.14 -37.71
CA THR A 452 -11.01 15.13 -38.43
C THR A 452 -11.80 15.80 -39.59
N ARG A 453 -11.62 17.12 -39.78
CA ARG A 453 -12.30 17.89 -40.84
C ARG A 453 -11.42 18.06 -42.09
N GLY A 454 -11.11 16.95 -42.77
CA GLY A 454 -10.24 16.94 -43.95
C GLY A 454 -8.79 17.37 -43.64
N GLY A 455 -7.92 17.38 -44.65
CA GLY A 455 -6.48 17.63 -44.49
C GLY A 455 -5.64 16.36 -44.46
N GLN A 456 -4.31 16.51 -44.39
CA GLN A 456 -3.38 15.39 -44.31
C GLN A 456 -3.21 14.97 -42.85
N LEU A 457 -3.81 13.83 -42.50
CA LEU A 457 -3.64 13.19 -41.19
C LEU A 457 -2.38 12.33 -41.19
N SER A 458 -1.59 12.44 -40.13
CA SER A 458 -0.47 11.54 -39.86
C SER A 458 -0.50 11.14 -38.39
N HIS A 459 -0.48 9.84 -38.13
CA HIS A 459 -0.56 9.27 -36.80
C HIS A 459 0.53 8.20 -36.64
N HIS A 460 1.26 8.27 -35.54
CA HIS A 460 2.29 7.31 -35.17
C HIS A 460 2.12 6.93 -33.71
N TYR A 461 2.32 5.67 -33.36
CA TYR A 461 2.37 5.24 -31.97
C TYR A 461 3.59 4.35 -31.73
N CYS A 462 3.98 4.24 -30.46
CA CYS A 462 5.08 3.40 -30.01
C CYS A 462 4.61 2.54 -28.83
N LEU A 463 4.86 1.24 -28.94
CA LEU A 463 4.61 0.29 -27.85
C LEU A 463 5.89 0.13 -27.01
N PRO A 464 5.75 0.05 -25.67
CA PRO A 464 6.89 -0.06 -24.77
C PRO A 464 7.37 -1.51 -24.69
N LEU A 465 8.05 -2.01 -25.73
CA LEU A 465 8.61 -3.37 -25.74
C LEU A 465 9.57 -3.57 -24.56
N ASP A 466 9.49 -4.73 -23.90
CA ASP A 466 10.47 -5.09 -22.88
C ASP A 466 11.88 -5.23 -23.50
N ALA A 467 12.94 -4.96 -22.74
CA ALA A 467 14.31 -4.92 -23.23
C ALA A 467 14.79 -6.23 -23.89
N ASN A 468 14.15 -7.35 -23.58
CA ASN A 468 14.48 -8.67 -24.14
C ASN A 468 13.57 -9.10 -25.29
N VAL A 469 12.72 -8.21 -25.80
CA VAL A 469 11.75 -8.49 -26.86
C VAL A 469 12.16 -7.77 -28.14
N ALA A 470 12.26 -8.52 -29.22
CA ALA A 470 12.47 -7.99 -30.56
C ALA A 470 11.13 -7.98 -31.32
N PHE A 471 10.88 -6.90 -32.07
CA PHE A 471 9.75 -6.84 -32.99
C PHE A 471 10.20 -7.25 -34.39
N GLU A 472 9.55 -8.28 -34.92
CA GLU A 472 9.69 -8.70 -36.31
C GLU A 472 8.32 -8.62 -36.98
N PRO A 473 8.11 -7.74 -37.97
CA PRO A 473 6.84 -7.69 -38.67
C PRO A 473 6.62 -9.02 -39.40
N CYS A 474 5.38 -9.51 -39.35
CA CYS A 474 5.00 -10.64 -40.18
C CYS A 474 5.22 -10.26 -41.65
N LYS A 475 5.91 -11.11 -42.40
CA LYS A 475 6.07 -10.91 -43.84
C LYS A 475 4.72 -11.24 -44.49
N GLU A 476 4.09 -10.23 -45.09
CA GLU A 476 2.90 -10.40 -45.92
C GLU A 476 3.16 -11.33 -47.12
#